data_AF-A0A1H4F859-F1
#
_entry.id   AF-A0A1H4F859-F1
#
_cell.length_a   1.000
_cell.length_b   1.000
_cell.length_c   1.000
_cell.angle_alpha   90.00
_cell.angle_beta   90.00
_cell.angle_gamma   90.00
#
_symmetry.space_group_name_H-M   'P 1'
#
loop_
_entity.id
_entity.type
_entity.pdbx_description
1 polymer ?
#
loop_
_entity_poly.entity_id
_entity_poly.type
_entity_poly.pdbx_seq_one_letter_code
_entity_poly.pdbx_strand_id
1 'polypeptide(L)'
;FVNTQKYPCNKPTLQHVANMVYGCVMLLEPARQVVGPILTNSGFRNEDVNRHVGGVRNSQHLLGQAADIRPKDPQQFHRLVDFLKAHQLTDQLLTGNGWLHISWNPFAPPRHFVRIGYYK
;
A
#
# COMPACT_ATOMS: atom_id res chain seq x y z
N PHE A 1 9.91 -0.22 0.37
CA PHE A 1 8.94 -0.70 1.37
C PHE A 1 9.21 -0.18 2.77
N VAL A 2 10.41 -0.31 3.32
CA VAL A 2 10.78 0.26 4.64
C VAL A 2 11.89 1.28 4.44
N ASN A 3 11.70 2.52 4.88
CA ASN A 3 12.71 3.58 4.73
C ASN A 3 13.53 3.75 6.02
N THR A 4 14.47 2.84 6.25
CA THR A 4 15.36 2.87 7.43
C THR A 4 16.48 3.91 7.33
N GLN A 5 16.83 4.34 6.11
CA GLN A 5 17.80 5.42 5.90
C GLN A 5 17.27 6.76 6.42
N LYS A 6 16.02 7.10 6.07
CA LYS A 6 15.36 8.31 6.57
C LYS A 6 14.87 8.14 8.02
N TYR A 7 14.41 6.95 8.37
CA TYR A 7 13.85 6.66 9.70
C TYR A 7 14.53 5.42 10.32
N PRO A 8 15.67 5.58 11.01
CA PRO A 8 16.40 4.46 11.61
C PRO A 8 15.59 3.62 12.61
N CYS A 9 14.57 4.21 13.24
CA CYS A 9 13.66 3.51 14.17
C CYS A 9 12.58 2.66 13.47
N ASN A 10 12.37 2.82 12.15
CA ASN A 10 11.30 2.16 11.40
C ASN A 10 11.60 0.69 11.10
N LYS A 11 11.73 -0.11 12.16
CA LYS A 11 12.12 -1.51 12.10
C LYS A 11 10.89 -2.41 12.21
N PRO A 12 10.55 -3.20 11.17
CA PRO A 12 9.43 -4.13 11.24
C PRO A 12 9.75 -5.33 12.14
N THR A 13 8.72 -5.92 12.74
CA THR A 13 8.81 -7.26 13.35
C THR A 13 8.74 -8.32 12.24
N LEU A 14 9.02 -9.58 12.57
CA LEU A 14 8.83 -10.68 11.63
C LEU A 14 7.39 -10.78 11.11
N GLN A 15 6.41 -10.49 11.96
CA GLN A 15 5.00 -10.47 11.55
C GLN A 15 4.72 -9.37 10.52
N HIS A 16 5.28 -8.17 10.72
CA HIS A 16 5.14 -7.09 9.74
C HIS A 16 5.80 -7.46 8.41
N VAL A 17 6.97 -8.13 8.45
CA VAL A 17 7.64 -8.64 7.24
C VAL A 17 6.77 -9.67 6.52
N ALA A 18 6.21 -10.65 7.24
CA ALA A 18 5.32 -11.65 6.65
C ALA A 18 4.09 -11.01 5.99
N ASN A 19 3.48 -10.01 6.63
CA ASN A 19 2.35 -9.27 6.06
C ASN A 19 2.75 -8.51 4.78
N MET A 20 3.93 -7.90 4.76
CA MET A 20 4.44 -7.21 3.57
C MET A 20 4.71 -8.20 2.43
N VAL A 21 5.33 -9.34 2.73
CA VAL A 21 5.60 -10.40 1.74
C VAL A 21 4.28 -10.89 1.13
N TYR A 22 3.25 -11.11 1.95
CA TYR A 22 1.93 -11.48 1.45
C TYR A 22 1.39 -10.44 0.45
N GLY A 23 1.42 -9.15 0.78
CA GLY A 23 0.97 -8.09 -0.14
C GLY A 23 1.80 -8.00 -1.42
N CYS A 24 3.11 -8.20 -1.31
CA CYS A 24 4.00 -8.26 -2.46
C CYS A 24 3.61 -9.39 -3.41
N VAL A 25 3.48 -10.62 -2.90
CA VAL A 25 3.23 -11.82 -3.72
C VAL A 25 1.80 -11.87 -4.24
N MET A 26 0.82 -11.51 -3.40
CA MET A 26 -0.59 -11.75 -3.70
C MET A 26 -1.27 -10.56 -4.39
N LEU A 27 -0.68 -9.37 -4.40
CA LEU A 27 -1.32 -8.17 -4.94
C LEU A 27 -0.38 -7.33 -5.82
N LEU A 28 0.76 -6.90 -5.29
CA LEU A 28 1.65 -5.98 -6.00
C LEU A 28 2.38 -6.63 -7.19
N GLU A 29 2.81 -7.88 -7.06
CA GLU A 29 3.44 -8.61 -8.16
C GLU A 29 2.45 -8.90 -9.29
N PRO A 30 1.23 -9.41 -9.04
CA PRO A 30 0.16 -9.48 -10.05
C PRO A 30 -0.13 -8.12 -10.70
N ALA A 31 -0.24 -7.05 -9.92
CA ALA A 31 -0.44 -5.70 -10.47
C ALA A 31 0.73 -5.30 -11.40
N ARG A 32 1.97 -5.56 -10.99
CA ARG A 32 3.19 -5.28 -11.76
C ARG A 32 3.21 -6.03 -13.09
N GLN A 33 2.71 -7.27 -13.13
CA GLN A 33 2.60 -8.04 -14.38
C GLN A 33 1.62 -7.39 -15.38
N VAL A 34 0.55 -6.76 -14.88
CA VAL A 34 -0.44 -6.07 -15.73
C VAL A 34 0.06 -4.71 -16.21
N VAL A 35 0.73 -3.94 -15.35
CA VAL A 35 1.01 -2.52 -15.59
C VAL A 35 2.49 -2.18 -15.80
N GLY A 36 3.38 -3.16 -15.68
CA GLY A 36 4.83 -2.96 -15.66
C GLY A 36 5.35 -2.50 -14.28
N PRO A 37 6.61 -2.01 -14.20
CA PRO A 37 7.22 -1.59 -12.94
C PRO A 37 6.39 -0.58 -12.14
N ILE A 38 6.24 -0.82 -10.84
CA ILE A 38 5.48 0.03 -9.92
C ILE A 38 6.44 0.72 -8.97
N LEU A 39 6.36 2.06 -8.87
CA LEU A 39 7.13 2.81 -7.88
C LEU A 39 6.44 2.72 -6.51
N THR A 40 7.12 2.14 -5.51
CA THR A 40 6.64 2.11 -4.13
C THR A 40 7.26 3.25 -3.32
N ASN A 41 6.43 4.18 -2.86
CA ASN A 41 6.85 5.31 -2.05
C ASN A 41 7.01 4.93 -0.58
N SER A 42 6.07 4.15 -0.04
CA SER A 42 6.03 3.79 1.38
C SER A 42 5.39 2.41 1.57
N GLY A 43 5.74 1.76 2.68
CA GLY A 43 5.21 0.46 3.12
C GLY A 43 5.08 0.48 4.64
N PHE A 44 5.68 -0.46 5.37
CA PHE A 44 5.62 -0.43 6.84
C PHE A 44 6.08 0.91 7.45
N ARG A 45 5.31 1.39 8.43
CA ARG A 45 5.60 2.55 9.27
C ARG A 45 5.38 2.15 10.72
N ASN A 46 6.37 2.30 11.59
CA ASN A 46 6.14 2.21 13.03
C ASN A 46 5.30 3.41 13.53
N GLU A 47 4.92 3.41 14.80
CA GLU A 47 4.06 4.46 15.37
C GLU A 47 4.63 5.86 15.23
N ASP A 48 5.94 6.03 15.49
CA ASP A 48 6.60 7.33 15.41
C ASP A 48 6.61 7.88 13.99
N VAL A 49 6.98 7.05 13.01
CA VAL A 49 6.97 7.46 11.59
C VAL A 49 5.55 7.72 11.13
N ASN A 50 4.58 6.88 11.49
CA ASN A 50 3.19 7.07 11.12
C ASN A 50 2.65 8.40 11.67
N ARG A 51 2.90 8.71 12.94
CA ARG A 51 2.52 10.00 13.55
C ARG A 51 3.21 11.18 12.87
N HIS A 52 4.51 11.07 12.62
CA HIS A 52 5.31 12.13 12.00
C HIS A 52 4.79 12.53 10.61
N VAL A 53 4.29 11.57 9.83
CA VAL A 53 3.72 11.82 8.49
C VAL A 53 2.21 12.08 8.50
N GLY A 54 1.61 12.32 9.68
CA GLY A 54 0.18 12.62 9.83
C GLY A 54 -0.75 11.41 9.62
N GLY A 55 -0.23 10.20 9.76
CA GLY A 55 -1.01 8.97 9.63
C GLY A 55 -1.97 8.76 10.80
N VAL A 56 -3.10 8.10 10.51
CA VAL A 56 -4.12 7.75 11.50
C VAL A 56 -3.67 6.56 12.37
N ARG A 57 -4.20 6.48 13.61
CA ARG A 57 -3.80 5.45 14.61
C ARG A 57 -4.14 4.02 14.20
N ASN A 58 -5.13 3.82 13.35
CA ASN A 58 -5.56 2.52 12.84
C ASN A 58 -5.07 2.25 11.41
N SER A 59 -3.97 2.89 11.00
CA SER A 59 -3.40 2.70 9.66
C SER A 59 -2.85 1.29 9.46
N GLN A 60 -3.15 0.65 8.34
CA GLN A 60 -2.58 -0.65 7.99
C GLN A 60 -1.07 -0.63 7.69
N HIS A 61 -0.47 0.54 7.51
CA HIS A 61 0.99 0.66 7.46
C HIS A 61 1.66 0.24 8.78
N LEU A 62 0.99 0.43 9.92
CA LEU A 62 1.46 -0.01 11.24
C LEU A 62 1.53 -1.53 11.35
N LEU A 63 0.79 -2.25 10.49
CA LEU A 63 0.70 -3.71 10.48
C LEU A 63 1.54 -4.34 9.37
N GLY A 64 2.20 -3.54 8.53
CA GLY A 64 2.86 -4.05 7.31
C GLY A 64 1.86 -4.53 6.25
N GLN A 65 0.63 -4.02 6.30
CA GLN A 65 -0.52 -4.46 5.50
C GLN A 65 -0.91 -3.43 4.41
N ALA A 66 -0.04 -2.48 4.12
CA ALA A 66 -0.31 -1.43 3.15
C ALA A 66 0.96 -0.94 2.45
N ALA A 67 0.75 -0.36 1.26
CA ALA A 67 1.77 0.33 0.50
C ALA A 67 1.18 1.57 -0.17
N ASP A 68 2.00 2.61 -0.25
CA ASP A 68 1.71 3.79 -1.06
C ASP A 68 2.53 3.68 -2.34
N ILE A 69 1.87 3.70 -3.49
CA ILE A 69 2.50 3.54 -4.81
C ILE A 69 2.22 4.75 -5.70
N ARG A 70 3.13 5.01 -6.62
CA ARG A 70 3.02 6.09 -7.60
C ARG A 70 3.06 5.52 -9.02
N PRO A 71 2.00 5.72 -9.82
CA PRO A 71 2.05 5.39 -11.23
C PRO A 71 2.97 6.37 -11.96
N LYS A 72 3.61 5.88 -13.02
CA LYS A 72 4.53 6.67 -13.85
C LYS A 72 3.81 7.63 -14.80
N ASP A 73 2.60 7.28 -15.22
CA ASP A 73 1.78 8.03 -16.18
C ASP A 73 0.27 7.75 -15.97
N PRO A 74 -0.63 8.54 -16.60
CA PRO A 74 -2.07 8.34 -16.47
C PRO A 74 -2.55 6.97 -16.96
N GLN A 75 -1.93 6.39 -17.98
CA GLN A 75 -2.32 5.07 -18.50
C GLN A 75 -2.04 3.97 -17.47
N GLN A 76 -0.89 4.03 -16.80
CA GLN A 76 -0.54 3.11 -15.72
C GLN A 76 -1.47 3.31 -14.52
N PHE A 77 -1.83 4.56 -14.18
CA PHE A 77 -2.80 4.87 -13.13
C PHE A 77 -4.14 4.17 -13.39
N HIS A 78 -4.72 4.34 -14.58
CA HIS A 78 -6.01 3.74 -14.91
C HIS A 78 -5.99 2.21 -14.82
N ARG A 79 -4.98 1.57 -15.43
CA ARG A 79 -4.84 0.11 -15.38
C ARG A 79 -4.62 -0.42 -13.96
N LEU A 80 -3.86 0.30 -13.13
CA LEU A 80 -3.68 -0.06 -11.72
C LEU A 80 -5.01 0.02 -10.97
N VAL A 81 -5.74 1.12 -11.13
CA VAL A 81 -7.04 1.30 -10.48
C VAL A 81 -8.02 0.21 -10.89
N ASP A 82 -8.11 -0.11 -12.18
CA ASP A 82 -9.02 -1.14 -12.68
C ASP A 82 -8.67 -2.52 -12.14
N PHE A 83 -7.38 -2.89 -12.18
CA PHE A 83 -6.89 -4.14 -11.61
C PHE A 83 -7.20 -4.23 -10.11
N LEU A 84 -6.82 -3.22 -9.34
CA LEU A 84 -6.93 -3.23 -7.88
C LEU A 84 -8.39 -3.19 -7.42
N LYS A 85 -9.28 -2.51 -8.13
CA LYS A 85 -10.73 -2.53 -7.86
C LYS A 85 -11.33 -3.93 -8.03
N ALA A 86 -10.89 -4.66 -9.04
CA ALA A 86 -11.41 -6.00 -9.35
C ALA A 86 -10.74 -7.12 -8.55
N HIS A 87 -9.56 -6.86 -7.97
CA HIS A 87 -8.78 -7.89 -7.30
C HIS A 87 -9.39 -8.29 -5.94
N GLN A 88 -9.64 -9.59 -5.77
CA GLN A 88 -10.32 -10.16 -4.60
C GLN A 88 -9.58 -9.94 -3.27
N LEU A 89 -8.29 -9.62 -3.30
CA LEU A 89 -7.47 -9.40 -2.11
C LEU A 89 -7.25 -7.92 -1.76
N THR A 90 -7.76 -6.99 -2.57
CA THR A 90 -7.67 -5.56 -2.26
C THR A 90 -8.61 -5.21 -1.12
N ASP A 91 -8.04 -4.78 0.00
CA ASP A 91 -8.81 -4.38 1.19
C ASP A 91 -9.20 -2.90 1.17
N GLN A 92 -8.24 -2.01 0.89
CA GLN A 92 -8.49 -0.60 0.60
C GLN A 92 -7.78 -0.16 -0.67
N LEU A 93 -8.43 0.72 -1.43
CA LEU A 93 -7.84 1.48 -2.54
C LEU A 93 -8.27 2.94 -2.42
N LEU A 94 -7.34 3.81 -2.05
CA LEU A 94 -7.56 5.26 -1.97
C LEU A 94 -6.65 5.94 -2.97
N THR A 95 -7.17 6.88 -3.75
CA THR A 95 -6.37 7.61 -4.75
C THR A 95 -6.43 9.10 -4.50
N GLY A 96 -5.39 9.82 -4.91
CA GLY A 96 -5.36 11.29 -4.86
C GLY A 96 -3.94 11.81 -4.94
N ASN A 97 -3.75 13.07 -5.30
CA ASN A 97 -2.43 13.73 -5.40
C ASN A 97 -1.36 12.94 -6.19
N GLY A 98 -1.78 12.16 -7.19
CA GLY A 98 -0.89 11.38 -8.05
C GLY A 98 -0.31 10.11 -7.41
N TRP A 99 -0.88 9.61 -6.31
CA TRP A 99 -0.50 8.33 -5.70
C TRP A 99 -1.73 7.50 -5.32
N LEU A 100 -1.51 6.22 -5.08
CA LEU A 100 -2.50 5.25 -4.63
C LEU A 100 -2.05 4.68 -3.29
N HIS A 101 -2.91 4.77 -2.29
CA HIS A 101 -2.83 3.94 -1.10
C HIS A 101 -3.53 2.61 -1.39
N ILE A 102 -2.82 1.51 -1.18
CA ILE A 102 -3.37 0.17 -1.28
C ILE A 102 -3.13 -0.61 0.01
N SER A 103 -4.07 -1.45 0.39
CA SER A 103 -3.92 -2.34 1.54
C SER A 103 -4.51 -3.73 1.30
N TRP A 104 -4.13 -4.64 2.18
CA TRP A 104 -4.54 -6.04 2.20
C TRP A 104 -4.67 -6.52 3.65
N ASN A 105 -5.40 -7.60 3.87
CA ASN A 105 -5.48 -8.23 5.19
C ASN A 105 -5.37 -9.75 5.04
N PRO A 106 -4.28 -10.39 5.50
CA PRO A 106 -4.13 -11.85 5.40
C PRO A 106 -4.96 -12.61 6.45
N PHE A 107 -5.62 -11.93 7.39
CA PHE A 107 -6.31 -12.53 8.52
C PHE A 107 -7.83 -12.34 8.53
N ALA A 108 -8.37 -11.56 7.59
CA ALA A 108 -9.80 -11.30 7.50
C ALA A 108 -10.22 -11.07 6.04
N PRO A 109 -11.51 -11.28 5.71
CA PRO A 109 -12.04 -10.90 4.41
C PRO A 109 -11.75 -9.42 4.10
N PRO A 110 -11.27 -9.09 2.89
CA PRO A 110 -11.04 -7.72 2.47
C PRO A 110 -12.32 -6.90 2.50
N ARG A 111 -12.22 -5.65 2.91
CA ARG A 111 -13.36 -4.71 2.97
C ARG A 111 -13.78 -4.19 1.59
N HIS A 112 -12.92 -4.32 0.58
CA HIS A 112 -13.09 -3.73 -0.75
C HIS A 112 -13.43 -2.23 -0.70
N PHE A 113 -12.80 -1.50 0.22
CA PHE A 113 -13.09 -0.09 0.43
C PHE A 113 -12.36 0.77 -0.61
N VAL A 114 -13.10 1.30 -1.59
CA VAL A 114 -12.55 2.11 -2.68
C VAL A 114 -13.00 3.57 -2.58
N ARG A 115 -12.04 4.51 -2.71
CA ARG A 115 -12.29 5.94 -2.83
C ARG A 115 -11.39 6.58 -3.89
N ILE A 116 -12.01 7.21 -4.89
CA ILE A 116 -11.30 7.93 -5.95
C ILE A 116 -11.24 9.43 -5.61
N GLY A 117 -10.07 10.07 -5.76
CA GLY A 117 -9.89 11.49 -5.40
C GLY A 117 -10.03 11.78 -3.90
N TYR A 118 -9.68 10.80 -3.05
CA TYR A 118 -9.76 10.89 -1.60
C TYR A 118 -8.77 11.92 -1.02
N TYR A 119 -7.52 11.90 -1.51
CA TYR A 119 -6.53 12.92 -1.14
C TYR A 119 -6.68 14.12 -2.07
N LYS A 120 -6.82 15.30 -1.48
CA LYS A 120 -6.96 16.59 -2.16
C LYS A 120 -5.64 17.35 -2.20
#